data_AF-A0A8J3QDR5-F1
#
_entry.id   AF-A0A8J3QDR5-F1
#
_cell.length_a   1.000
_cell.length_b   1.000
_cell.length_c   1.000
_cell.angle_alpha   90.00
_cell.angle_beta   90.00
_cell.angle_gamma   90.00
#
_symmetry.space_group_name_H-M   'P 1'
#
loop_
_entity.id
_entity.type
_entity.pdbx_description
1 polymer ?
#
loop_
_entity_poly.entity_id
_entity_poly.type
_entity_poly.pdbx_seq_one_letter_code
_entity_poly.pdbx_strand_id
1 'polypeptide(L)'
;MNAPTHSHPRVLVTWESKHGSTAEISYAIAGVLREHGVRVTLSRADEADIDDADDGFVIGSAVYAGHWMKHAKHFVQEYSKKLLAKPVWLFSSGPVGNPPKPDEPAVDVAEMIECTAAVEHHIFGGNLTPSR
;
A
#
# COMPACT_ATOMS: atom_id res chain seq x y z
N MET A 1 -14.03 -12.20 21.09
CA MET A 1 -13.18 -11.07 21.54
C MET A 1 -13.65 -9.86 20.76
N ASN A 2 -14.33 -8.91 21.41
CA ASN A 2 -14.83 -7.72 20.73
C ASN A 2 -13.69 -6.70 20.65
N ALA A 3 -13.34 -6.29 19.44
CA ALA A 3 -12.41 -5.20 19.20
C ALA A 3 -12.95 -3.92 19.87
N PRO A 4 -12.09 -3.02 20.38
CA PRO A 4 -12.51 -1.73 20.90
C PRO A 4 -13.28 -0.98 19.79
N THR A 5 -14.57 -0.71 20.03
CA THR A 5 -15.40 0.08 19.12
C THR A 5 -15.00 1.54 19.22
N HIS A 6 -13.97 1.93 18.49
CA HIS A 6 -13.75 3.32 18.14
C HIS A 6 -14.91 3.74 17.23
N SER A 7 -15.45 4.96 17.42
CA SER A 7 -16.59 5.48 16.65
C SER A 7 -16.31 5.61 15.14
N HIS A 8 -15.05 5.44 14.72
CA HIS A 8 -14.57 5.55 13.35
C HIS A 8 -13.45 4.50 13.15
N PRO A 9 -13.49 3.69 12.07
CA PRO A 9 -12.44 2.71 11.78
C PRO A 9 -11.06 3.34 11.68
N ARG A 10 -10.02 2.64 12.13
CA ARG A 10 -8.61 3.07 12.10
C ARG A 10 -7.81 2.23 11.11
N VAL A 11 -7.33 2.89 10.06
CA VAL A 11 -6.56 2.27 8.97
C VAL A 11 -5.17 2.89 8.87
N LEU A 12 -4.17 2.06 8.64
CA LEU A 12 -2.82 2.49 8.28
C LEU A 12 -2.68 2.41 6.75
N VAL A 13 -2.36 3.54 6.14
CA VAL A 13 -1.92 3.62 4.75
C VAL A 13 -0.40 3.77 4.76
N THR A 14 0.31 2.72 4.36
CA THR A 14 1.76 2.71 4.29
C THR A 14 2.28 2.50 2.88
N TRP A 15 3.40 3.12 2.52
CA TRP A 15 3.94 3.00 1.18
C TRP A 15 5.46 3.13 1.10
N GLU A 16 6.00 2.71 -0.04
CA GLU A 16 7.35 3.11 -0.44
C GLU A 16 7.34 3.71 -1.86
N SER A 17 8.04 4.83 -2.03
CA SER A 17 8.10 5.55 -3.30
C SER A 17 9.53 5.96 -3.63
N LYS A 18 9.88 5.90 -4.93
CA LYS A 18 11.16 6.39 -5.45
C LYS A 18 11.08 7.85 -5.93
N HIS A 19 9.99 8.21 -6.60
CA HIS A 19 9.80 9.52 -7.26
C HIS A 19 8.59 10.29 -6.75
N GLY A 20 7.94 9.83 -5.68
CA GLY A 20 6.80 10.50 -5.05
C GLY A 20 5.43 10.06 -5.54
N SER A 21 5.29 9.48 -6.75
CA SER A 21 3.97 9.10 -7.29
C SER A 21 3.19 8.12 -6.39
N THR A 22 3.86 7.11 -5.82
CA THR A 22 3.22 6.21 -4.84
C THR A 22 2.76 6.95 -3.58
N ALA A 23 3.50 7.98 -3.14
CA ALA A 23 3.12 8.79 -2.00
C ALA A 23 1.87 9.62 -2.31
N GLU A 24 1.81 10.23 -3.50
CA GLU A 24 0.63 10.96 -3.97
C GLU A 24 -0.61 10.05 -4.04
N ILE A 25 -0.46 8.83 -4.55
CA ILE A 25 -1.53 7.82 -4.55
C ILE A 25 -1.97 7.50 -3.12
N SER A 26 -1.03 7.27 -2.19
CA SER A 26 -1.35 7.05 -0.76
C SER A 26 -2.11 8.22 -0.15
N TYR A 27 -1.72 9.46 -0.45
CA TYR A 27 -2.41 10.64 0.04
C TYR A 27 -3.82 10.77 -0.54
N ALA A 28 -4.00 10.46 -1.82
CA ALA A 28 -5.32 10.45 -2.45
C ALA A 28 -6.24 9.38 -1.83
N ILE A 29 -5.74 8.15 -1.66
CA ILE A 29 -6.49 7.07 -1.00
C ILE A 29 -6.88 7.48 0.42
N ALA A 30 -5.95 8.04 1.19
CA ALA A 30 -6.23 8.53 2.53
C ALA A 30 -7.28 9.64 2.57
N GLY A 31 -7.28 10.54 1.57
CA GLY A 31 -8.32 11.57 1.40
C GLY A 31 -9.70 10.94 1.25
N VAL A 32 -9.86 10.02 0.29
CA VAL A 32 -11.12 9.31 0.04
C VAL A 32 -11.58 8.54 1.29
N LEU A 33 -10.70 7.82 1.96
CA LEU A 33 -11.04 7.10 3.19
C LEU A 33 -11.53 8.05 4.30
N ARG A 34 -10.86 9.19 4.48
CA ARG A 34 -11.25 10.20 5.48
C ARG A 34 -12.60 10.84 5.18
N GLU A 35 -12.90 11.10 3.91
CA GLU A 35 -14.22 11.59 3.48
C GLU A 35 -15.35 10.62 3.85
N HIS A 36 -15.04 9.31 3.95
CA HIS A 36 -15.96 8.27 4.38
C HIS A 36 -15.90 7.98 5.88
N GLY A 37 -15.29 8.86 6.68
CA GLY A 37 -15.23 8.75 8.14
C GLY A 37 -14.20 7.76 8.66
N VAL A 38 -13.20 7.35 7.87
CA VAL A 38 -12.10 6.50 8.35
C VAL A 38 -11.00 7.37 8.94
N ARG A 39 -10.50 7.00 10.12
CA ARG A 39 -9.27 7.57 10.69
C ARG A 39 -8.07 6.93 10.03
N VAL A 40 -7.29 7.73 9.32
CA VAL A 40 -6.15 7.24 8.54
C VAL A 40 -4.83 7.76 9.11
N THR A 41 -3.94 6.85 9.48
CA THR A 41 -2.52 7.11 9.68
C THR A 41 -1.78 6.91 8.36
N LEU A 42 -0.92 7.85 8.00
CA LEU A 42 -0.06 7.80 6.81
C LEU A 42 1.38 7.70 7.27
N SER A 43 2.10 6.67 6.83
CA SER A 43 3.55 6.55 7.09
C SER A 43 4.27 5.90 5.93
N ARG A 44 5.57 6.17 5.78
CA ARG A 44 6.41 5.39 4.86
C ARG A 44 6.65 4.00 5.45
N ALA A 45 6.85 3.00 4.60
CA ALA A 45 7.04 1.62 5.05
C ALA A 45 8.27 1.41 5.96
N ASP A 46 9.28 2.27 5.87
CA ASP A 46 10.46 2.28 6.74
C ASP A 46 10.24 2.96 8.10
N GLU A 47 9.11 3.64 8.27
CA GLU A 47 8.76 4.45 9.46
C GLU A 47 7.39 4.05 10.05
N ALA A 48 6.71 3.09 9.44
CA ALA A 48 5.36 2.71 9.80
C ALA A 48 5.33 1.86 11.08
N ASP A 49 4.48 2.24 12.03
CA ASP A 49 4.12 1.38 13.15
C ASP A 49 2.88 0.56 12.78
N ILE A 50 3.01 -0.76 12.82
CA ILE A 50 1.91 -1.69 12.52
C ILE A 50 0.72 -1.53 13.49
N ASP A 51 0.97 -1.02 14.71
CA ASP A 51 -0.05 -0.82 15.75
C ASP A 51 -0.80 0.53 15.63
N ASP A 52 -0.49 1.34 14.61
CA ASP A 52 -1.25 2.56 14.30
C ASP A 52 -2.64 2.29 13.70
N ALA A 53 -2.92 1.04 13.33
CA ALA A 53 -4.21 0.58 12.80
C ALA A 53 -4.86 -0.51 13.66
N ASP A 54 -6.17 -0.39 13.84
CA ASP A 54 -6.98 -1.42 14.52
C ASP A 54 -7.82 -2.23 13.52
N ASP A 55 -8.19 -1.64 12.39
CA ASP A 55 -9.29 -2.14 11.55
C ASP A 55 -8.87 -2.58 10.14
N GLY A 56 -7.73 -2.11 9.61
CA GLY A 56 -7.24 -2.55 8.31
C GLY A 56 -6.01 -1.82 7.82
N PHE A 57 -5.49 -2.29 6.68
CA PHE A 57 -4.25 -1.79 6.09
C PHE A 57 -4.40 -1.53 4.60
N VAL A 58 -3.78 -0.43 4.14
CA VAL A 58 -3.51 -0.18 2.73
C VAL A 58 -2.00 -0.12 2.56
N ILE A 59 -1.45 -0.96 1.69
CA ILE A 59 0.00 -1.08 1.50
C ILE A 59 0.35 -0.86 0.04
N GLY A 60 1.18 0.15 -0.22
CA GLY A 60 1.58 0.57 -1.56
C GLY A 60 3.06 0.43 -1.83
N SER A 61 3.43 0.10 -3.07
CA SER A 61 4.84 0.19 -3.49
C SER A 61 4.98 0.70 -4.91
N ALA A 62 6.02 1.49 -5.18
CA ALA A 62 6.48 1.64 -6.56
C ALA A 62 7.02 0.31 -7.08
N VAL A 63 6.83 0.05 -8.37
CA VAL A 63 7.46 -1.07 -9.06
C VAL A 63 8.72 -0.58 -9.77
N TYR A 64 9.86 -1.13 -9.40
CA TYR A 64 11.14 -0.84 -10.03
C TYR A 64 11.80 -2.14 -10.49
N ALA A 65 12.21 -2.18 -11.76
CA ALA A 65 12.77 -3.39 -12.38
C ALA A 65 11.91 -4.65 -12.18
N GLY A 66 10.58 -4.51 -12.17
CA GLY A 66 9.65 -5.63 -12.00
C GLY A 66 9.38 -6.04 -10.55
N HIS A 67 9.92 -5.33 -9.57
CA HIS A 67 9.78 -5.66 -8.14
C HIS A 67 9.18 -4.51 -7.35
N TRP A 68 8.45 -4.84 -6.28
CA TRP A 68 8.13 -3.87 -5.23
C TRP A 68 9.43 -3.38 -4.58
N MET A 69 9.41 -2.13 -4.10
CA MET A 69 10.52 -1.58 -3.34
C MET A 69 10.71 -2.30 -2.00
N LYS A 70 11.94 -2.23 -1.47
CA LYS A 70 12.45 -3.14 -0.44
C LYS A 70 11.76 -2.98 0.93
N HIS A 71 11.48 -1.77 1.38
CA HIS A 71 10.86 -1.49 2.67
C HIS A 71 9.37 -1.87 2.67
N ALA A 72 8.65 -1.66 1.57
CA ALA A 72 7.27 -2.12 1.43
C ALA A 72 7.17 -3.65 1.49
N LYS A 73 8.08 -4.37 0.81
CA LYS A 73 8.16 -5.84 0.90
C LYS A 73 8.51 -6.30 2.32
N HIS A 74 9.52 -5.68 2.92
CA HIS A 74 9.95 -6.03 4.26
C HIS A 74 8.82 -5.83 5.28
N PHE A 75 8.08 -4.74 5.20
CA PHE A 75 6.93 -4.48 6.07
C PHE A 75 5.87 -5.60 5.97
N VAL A 76 5.54 -6.05 4.75
CA VAL A 76 4.58 -7.16 4.56
C VAL A 76 5.12 -8.47 5.14
N GLN A 77 6.37 -8.80 4.86
CA GLN A 77 6.99 -10.04 5.32
C GLN A 77 7.11 -10.08 6.84
N GLU A 78 7.60 -8.99 7.44
CA GLU A 78 7.80 -8.83 8.88
C GLU A 78 6.48 -8.93 9.65
N TYR A 79 5.42 -8.27 9.16
CA TYR A 79 4.15 -8.17 9.87
C TYR A 79 3.04 -9.08 9.33
N SER A 80 3.36 -10.05 8.47
CA SER A 80 2.43 -11.00 7.83
C SER A 80 1.37 -11.56 8.79
N LYS A 81 1.76 -11.99 10.00
CA LYS A 81 0.82 -12.51 11.01
C LYS A 81 -0.24 -11.50 11.45
N LYS A 82 0.14 -10.22 11.65
CA LYS A 82 -0.81 -9.16 12.02
C LYS A 82 -1.67 -8.77 10.82
N LEU A 83 -1.06 -8.70 9.64
CA LEU A 83 -1.74 -8.38 8.38
C LEU A 83 -2.82 -9.41 8.05
N LEU A 84 -2.56 -10.71 8.21
CA LEU A 84 -3.54 -11.79 8.00
C LEU A 84 -4.76 -11.73 8.95
N ALA A 85 -4.65 -11.01 10.07
CA ALA A 85 -5.74 -10.90 11.04
C ALA A 85 -6.75 -9.78 10.68
N LYS A 86 -6.47 -8.98 9.65
CA LYS A 86 -7.23 -7.78 9.28
C LYS A 86 -7.38 -7.67 7.77
N PRO A 87 -8.39 -6.93 7.27
CA PRO A 87 -8.47 -6.60 5.85
C PRO A 87 -7.22 -5.84 5.39
N VAL A 88 -6.61 -6.32 4.30
CA VAL A 88 -5.50 -5.66 3.62
C VAL A 88 -5.89 -5.38 2.17
N TRP A 89 -5.61 -4.18 1.71
CA TRP A 89 -5.71 -3.81 0.30
C TRP A 89 -4.32 -3.38 -0.19
N LEU A 90 -3.87 -3.97 -1.30
CA LEU A 90 -2.54 -3.72 -1.84
C LEU A 90 -2.62 -2.85 -3.09
N PHE A 91 -1.61 -2.03 -3.33
CA PHE A 91 -1.47 -1.39 -4.64
C PHE A 91 -0.03 -1.27 -5.13
N SER A 92 0.11 -1.29 -6.45
CA SER A 92 1.35 -1.00 -7.16
C SER A 92 1.26 0.33 -7.88
N SER A 93 2.34 1.11 -7.86
CA SER A 93 2.58 2.19 -8.81
C SER A 93 3.62 1.72 -9.83
N GLY A 94 3.16 1.28 -10.99
CA GLY A 94 3.96 0.63 -12.03
C GLY A 94 4.63 1.61 -13.00
N PRO A 95 5.73 1.21 -13.67
CA PRO A 95 6.53 2.14 -14.46
C PRO A 95 5.72 2.75 -15.60
N VAL A 96 6.01 4.01 -15.80
CA VAL A 96 5.76 4.72 -17.03
C VAL A 96 6.82 4.26 -18.03
N GLY A 97 6.40 3.85 -19.22
CA GLY A 97 7.28 3.43 -20.30
C GLY A 97 6.67 3.80 -21.64
N ASN A 98 7.48 3.80 -22.69
CA ASN A 98 7.00 3.88 -24.07
C ASN A 98 7.56 2.68 -24.87
N PRO A 99 6.75 1.65 -25.16
CA PRO A 99 5.35 1.55 -24.76
C PRO A 99 5.22 1.26 -23.25
N PRO A 100 4.15 1.71 -22.60
CA PRO A 100 3.91 1.40 -21.20
C PRO A 100 3.50 -0.07 -21.11
N LYS A 101 4.29 -0.94 -20.48
CA LYS A 101 3.89 -2.30 -20.06
C LYS A 101 4.81 -2.85 -18.95
N PRO A 102 4.30 -3.72 -18.06
CA PRO A 102 3.19 -4.65 -18.32
C PRO A 102 1.88 -4.35 -17.57
N ASP A 103 0.78 -4.86 -18.13
CA ASP A 103 -0.52 -5.06 -17.45
C ASP A 103 -0.44 -6.13 -16.33
N GLU A 104 0.75 -6.71 -16.14
CA GLU A 104 1.03 -7.79 -15.21
C GLU A 104 1.56 -7.22 -13.88
N PRO A 105 1.17 -7.83 -12.74
CA PRO A 105 1.72 -7.47 -11.45
C PRO A 105 3.25 -7.64 -11.39
N ALA A 106 3.90 -6.88 -10.51
CA ALA A 106 5.31 -7.12 -10.19
C ALA A 106 5.51 -8.55 -9.69
N VAL A 107 6.69 -9.13 -9.95
CA VAL A 107 7.01 -10.54 -9.66
C VAL A 107 6.68 -10.92 -8.22
N ASP A 108 6.97 -10.00 -7.29
CA ASP A 108 6.81 -10.23 -5.85
C ASP A 108 5.37 -10.04 -5.35
N VAL A 109 4.44 -9.51 -6.17
CA VAL A 109 3.06 -9.23 -5.73
C VAL A 109 2.32 -10.49 -5.32
N ALA A 110 2.55 -11.61 -6.00
CA ALA A 110 1.91 -12.88 -5.64
C ALA A 110 2.27 -13.29 -4.20
N GLU A 111 3.54 -13.14 -3.82
CA GLU A 111 4.00 -13.37 -2.45
C GLU A 111 3.35 -12.37 -1.46
N MET A 112 3.23 -11.10 -1.84
CA MET A 112 2.60 -10.09 -0.98
C MET A 112 1.11 -10.39 -0.75
N ILE A 113 0.39 -10.88 -1.76
CA ILE A 113 -0.99 -11.32 -1.63
C ILE A 113 -1.08 -12.51 -0.69
N GLU A 114 -0.21 -13.52 -0.83
CA GLU A 114 -0.19 -14.69 0.03
C GLU A 114 0.10 -14.33 1.50
N CYS A 115 1.08 -13.45 1.74
CA CYS A 115 1.48 -13.01 3.07
C CYS A 115 0.41 -12.19 3.80
N THR A 116 -0.59 -11.66 3.08
CA THR A 116 -1.60 -10.75 3.64
C THR A 116 -3.02 -11.25 3.49
N ALA A 117 -3.26 -12.25 2.66
CA ALA A 117 -4.58 -12.62 2.16
C ALA A 117 -5.36 -11.38 1.67
N ALA A 118 -4.67 -10.51 0.93
CA ALA A 118 -5.21 -9.23 0.49
C ALA A 118 -6.56 -9.41 -0.21
N VAL A 119 -7.49 -8.53 0.14
CA VAL A 119 -8.84 -8.50 -0.45
C VAL A 119 -8.75 -8.21 -1.95
N GLU A 120 -7.82 -7.34 -2.34
CA GLU A 120 -7.54 -7.00 -3.73
C GLU A 120 -6.11 -6.43 -3.83
N HIS A 121 -5.54 -6.52 -5.04
CA HIS A 121 -4.37 -5.77 -5.47
C HIS A 121 -4.71 -4.92 -6.70
N HIS A 122 -4.43 -3.61 -6.62
CA HIS A 122 -4.68 -2.68 -7.72
C HIS A 122 -3.39 -2.09 -8.31
N ILE A 123 -3.36 -1.86 -9.62
CA ILE A 123 -2.21 -1.25 -10.30
C ILE A 123 -2.62 0.13 -10.80
N PHE A 124 -1.98 1.17 -10.26
CA PHE A 124 -2.09 2.52 -10.79
C PHE A 124 -1.02 2.76 -11.86
N GLY A 125 -1.44 3.33 -13.00
CA GLY A 125 -0.50 3.78 -14.04
C GLY A 125 0.34 4.94 -13.54
N GLY A 126 1.66 4.86 -13.68
CA GLY A 126 2.57 5.94 -13.27
C GLY A 126 2.46 7.19 -14.16
N ASN A 127 2.77 8.35 -13.60
CA ASN A 127 2.84 9.63 -14.31
C ASN A 127 4.31 10.01 -14.58
N LEU A 128 4.76 10.09 -15.84
CA LEU A 128 6.03 10.75 -16.18
C LEU A 128 5.70 12.21 -16.38
N THR A 129 5.80 13.01 -15.33
CA THR A 129 6.19 14.40 -15.56
C THR A 129 7.70 14.38 -15.79
N PRO A 130 8.20 14.80 -16.96
CA PRO A 130 9.63 15.01 -17.13
C PRO A 130 10.04 16.08 -16.13
N SER A 131 10.97 15.76 -15.23
CA SER A 131 11.60 16.77 -14.39
C SER A 131 12.19 17.85 -15.29
N ARG A 132 11.80 19.10 -15.04
CA ARG A 132 12.25 20.28 -15.78
C ARG A 132 13.64 20.72 -15.34
#